data_AF-A0A7J8IXX6-F1
#
_entry.id   AF-A0A7J8IXX6-F1
#
_cell.length_a   1.000
_cell.length_b   1.000
_cell.length_c   1.000
_cell.angle_alpha   90.00
_cell.angle_beta   90.00
_cell.angle_gamma   90.00
#
_symmetry.space_group_name_H-M   'P 1'
#
loop_
_entity.id
_entity.type
_entity.pdbx_description
1 polymer ?
#
loop_
_entity_poly.entity_id
_entity_poly.type
_entity_poly.pdbx_seq_one_letter_code
_entity_poly.pdbx_strand_id
1 'polypeptide(L)'
;MELIPGGDFLSYLRRKKDEIKPKQLVKFALDAASGMSYLESKNCIHRDLAARNCLVGENNVLKISDFGMSRQEDGGVYSSSGLKQIPIKWTAPEALNYGRYSSESDVWSFGILLWETFSLGVCPYPGMTNQQAREQVERGYRMSAPQHCPEDIFTLMMQCWDYKPENRPKFIELQKELTSIKKKFS
;
A
#
# COMPACT_ATOMS: atom_id res chain seq x y z
N MET A 1 -12.04 -18.82 -6.15
CA MET A 1 -10.99 -18.24 -5.28
C MET A 1 -10.52 -19.34 -4.34
N GLU A 2 -9.20 -19.49 -4.21
CA GLU A 2 -8.56 -20.38 -3.23
C GLU A 2 -8.95 -19.93 -1.81
N LEU A 3 -9.32 -20.87 -0.92
CA LEU A 3 -9.56 -20.55 0.48
C LEU A 3 -8.21 -20.25 1.14
N ILE A 4 -7.98 -19.00 1.51
CA ILE A 4 -6.71 -18.59 2.12
C ILE A 4 -6.82 -18.65 3.66
N PRO A 5 -6.12 -19.59 4.33
CA PRO A 5 -6.38 -19.92 5.74
C PRO A 5 -6.04 -18.80 6.73
N GLY A 6 -5.13 -17.88 6.38
CA GLY A 6 -4.79 -16.75 7.25
C GLY A 6 -5.83 -15.62 7.26
N GLY A 7 -6.74 -15.60 6.29
CA GLY A 7 -7.72 -14.53 6.07
C GLY A 7 -7.09 -13.26 5.51
N ASP A 8 -7.80 -12.14 5.66
CA ASP A 8 -7.31 -10.83 5.25
C ASP A 8 -6.16 -10.35 6.14
N PHE A 9 -5.22 -9.62 5.53
CA PHE A 9 -3.98 -9.21 6.17
C PHE A 9 -4.20 -8.19 7.30
N LEU A 10 -5.23 -7.34 7.20
CA LEU A 10 -5.57 -6.40 8.27
C LEU A 10 -5.98 -7.14 9.56
N SER A 11 -6.88 -8.11 9.44
CA SER A 11 -7.29 -8.97 10.55
C SER A 11 -6.11 -9.80 11.08
N TYR A 12 -5.25 -10.30 10.18
CA TYR A 12 -4.05 -11.03 10.54
C TYR A 12 -3.11 -10.17 11.42
N LEU A 13 -2.78 -8.94 10.98
CA LEU A 13 -1.92 -8.01 11.72
C LEU A 13 -2.43 -7.75 13.13
N ARG A 14 -3.73 -7.47 13.26
CA ARG A 14 -4.36 -7.17 14.56
C ARG A 14 -4.37 -8.37 15.50
N ARG A 15 -4.65 -9.57 14.97
CA ARG A 15 -4.71 -10.82 15.74
C ARG A 15 -3.32 -11.28 16.20
N LYS A 16 -2.29 -11.05 15.40
CA LYS A 16 -0.92 -11.55 15.61
C LYS A 16 0.07 -10.46 16.03
N LYS A 17 -0.40 -9.27 16.42
CA LYS A 17 0.43 -8.10 16.73
C LYS A 17 1.57 -8.37 17.73
N ASP A 18 1.35 -9.25 18.71
CA ASP A 18 2.32 -9.58 19.76
C ASP A 18 3.28 -10.72 19.35
N GLU A 19 2.99 -11.43 18.25
CA GLU A 19 3.76 -12.56 17.73
C GLU A 19 4.63 -12.19 16.51
N ILE A 20 4.21 -11.18 15.73
CA ILE A 20 4.88 -10.82 14.48
C ILE A 20 6.20 -10.10 14.76
N LYS A 21 7.28 -10.64 14.19
CA LYS A 21 8.62 -10.05 14.27
C LYS A 21 8.84 -9.01 13.15
N PRO A 22 9.70 -8.00 13.34
CA PRO A 22 10.02 -7.00 12.32
C PRO A 22 10.45 -7.60 10.97
N LYS A 23 11.27 -8.67 10.98
CA LYS A 23 11.68 -9.40 9.76
C LYS A 23 10.50 -9.93 8.95
N GLN A 24 9.42 -10.34 9.64
CA GLN A 24 8.21 -10.85 9.01
C GLN A 24 7.35 -9.72 8.42
N LEU A 25 7.28 -8.55 9.07
CA LEU A 25 6.64 -7.35 8.49
C LEU A 25 7.32 -6.92 7.19
N VAL A 26 8.66 -6.90 7.16
CA VAL A 26 9.42 -6.60 5.94
C VAL A 26 9.18 -7.66 4.87
N LYS A 27 9.04 -8.94 5.25
CA LYS A 27 8.66 -10.00 4.30
C LYS A 27 7.27 -9.75 3.69
N PHE A 28 6.26 -9.39 4.49
CA PHE A 28 4.92 -9.09 3.98
C PHE A 28 4.93 -7.91 3.01
N ALA A 29 5.65 -6.83 3.35
CA ALA A 29 5.85 -5.69 2.47
C ALA A 29 6.52 -6.09 1.15
N LEU A 30 7.55 -6.95 1.20
CA LEU A 30 8.24 -7.46 0.01
C LEU A 30 7.33 -8.33 -0.88
N ASP A 31 6.53 -9.20 -0.28
CA ASP A 31 5.56 -10.04 -1.00
C ASP A 31 4.53 -9.14 -1.72
N ALA A 32 4.02 -8.11 -1.04
CA ALA A 32 3.10 -7.13 -1.63
C ALA A 32 3.75 -6.34 -2.78
N ALA A 33 4.97 -5.82 -2.60
CA ALA A 33 5.71 -5.11 -3.64
C ALA A 33 5.97 -5.99 -4.87
N SER A 34 6.26 -7.27 -4.65
CA SER A 34 6.46 -8.26 -5.73
C SER A 34 5.17 -8.48 -6.53
N GLY A 35 4.02 -8.60 -5.85
CA GLY A 35 2.72 -8.70 -6.50
C GLY A 35 2.37 -7.45 -7.31
N MET A 36 2.59 -6.26 -6.74
CA MET A 36 2.31 -5.00 -7.43
C MET A 36 3.26 -4.73 -8.60
N SER A 37 4.54 -5.11 -8.50
CA SER A 37 5.48 -5.05 -9.62
C SER A 37 5.04 -5.94 -10.78
N TYR A 38 4.47 -7.11 -10.48
CA TYR A 38 3.87 -7.95 -11.52
C TYR A 38 2.66 -7.26 -12.17
N LEU A 39 1.76 -6.65 -11.40
CA LEU A 39 0.60 -5.93 -11.97
C LEU A 39 1.04 -4.74 -12.84
N GLU A 40 2.01 -3.95 -12.38
CA GLU A 40 2.62 -2.85 -13.14
C GLU A 40 3.18 -3.37 -14.47
N SER A 41 3.88 -4.51 -14.48
CA SER A 41 4.40 -5.12 -15.72
C SER A 41 3.33 -5.59 -16.71
N LYS A 42 2.07 -5.68 -16.26
CA LYS A 42 0.89 -6.06 -17.05
C LYS A 42 0.01 -4.85 -17.37
N ASN A 43 0.47 -3.62 -17.09
CA ASN A 43 -0.30 -2.40 -17.20
C ASN A 43 -1.64 -2.48 -16.42
N CYS A 44 -1.64 -3.20 -15.30
CA CYS A 44 -2.80 -3.39 -14.45
C CYS A 44 -2.73 -2.43 -13.25
N ILE A 45 -3.70 -1.53 -13.15
CA ILE A 45 -3.86 -0.57 -12.06
C ILE A 45 -4.85 -1.16 -11.06
N HIS A 46 -4.43 -1.36 -9.80
CA HIS A 46 -5.20 -2.03 -8.76
C HIS A 46 -6.34 -1.17 -8.23
N ARG A 47 -6.05 0.11 -7.90
CA ARG A 47 -6.97 1.17 -7.44
C ARG A 47 -7.56 1.02 -6.04
N ASP A 48 -7.40 -0.15 -5.39
CA ASP A 48 -7.81 -0.38 -4.00
C ASP A 48 -6.79 -1.19 -3.19
N LEU A 49 -5.50 -0.86 -3.32
CA LEU A 49 -4.47 -1.54 -2.55
C LEU A 49 -4.55 -1.11 -1.08
N ALA A 50 -4.81 -2.07 -0.19
CA ALA A 50 -4.90 -1.87 1.25
C ALA A 50 -4.69 -3.19 2.00
N ALA A 51 -4.40 -3.15 3.31
CA ALA A 51 -4.21 -4.37 4.08
C ALA A 51 -5.45 -5.28 4.08
N ARG A 52 -6.66 -4.70 4.07
CA ARG A 52 -7.92 -5.48 3.95
C ARG A 52 -8.06 -6.26 2.63
N ASN A 53 -7.37 -5.82 1.58
CA ASN A 53 -7.40 -6.42 0.24
C ASN A 53 -6.12 -7.22 -0.05
N CYS A 54 -5.37 -7.57 0.99
CA CYS A 54 -4.29 -8.55 0.92
C CYS A 54 -4.70 -9.78 1.73
N LEU A 55 -4.26 -10.96 1.30
CA LEU A 55 -4.54 -12.22 1.98
C LEU A 55 -3.24 -12.86 2.46
N VAL A 56 -3.27 -13.54 3.61
CA VAL A 56 -2.11 -14.27 4.13
C VAL A 56 -2.31 -15.77 3.95
N GLY A 57 -1.54 -16.35 3.03
CA GLY A 57 -1.49 -17.77 2.74
C GLY A 57 -0.65 -18.59 3.72
N GLU A 58 -0.46 -19.86 3.37
CA GLU A 58 0.46 -20.75 4.06
C GLU A 58 1.88 -20.15 4.11
N ASN A 59 2.64 -20.52 5.13
CA ASN A 59 4.01 -20.04 5.35
C ASN A 59 4.14 -18.50 5.43
N ASN A 60 3.07 -17.81 5.82
CA ASN A 60 3.01 -16.34 5.92
C ASN A 60 3.38 -15.65 4.60
N VAL A 61 2.92 -16.19 3.47
CA VAL A 61 3.05 -15.55 2.15
C VAL A 61 1.87 -14.61 1.94
N LEU A 62 2.13 -13.33 1.68
CA LEU A 62 1.07 -12.37 1.36
C LEU A 62 0.76 -12.37 -0.14
N LYS A 63 -0.52 -12.37 -0.49
CA LYS A 63 -1.01 -12.25 -1.87
C LYS A 63 -1.93 -11.02 -1.99
N ILE A 64 -1.78 -10.27 -3.07
CA ILE A 64 -2.71 -9.19 -3.42
C ILE A 64 -4.05 -9.81 -3.87
N SER A 65 -5.16 -9.19 -3.48
CA SER A 65 -6.51 -9.67 -3.76
C SER A 65 -7.47 -8.52 -4.04
N ASP A 66 -8.73 -8.86 -4.36
CA ASP A 66 -9.81 -7.93 -4.70
C ASP A 66 -9.50 -6.99 -5.87
N PHE A 67 -9.57 -7.58 -7.07
CA PHE A 67 -9.41 -6.87 -8.34
C PHE A 67 -10.71 -6.22 -8.83
N GLY A 68 -11.75 -6.08 -8.00
CA GLY A 68 -13.07 -5.57 -8.42
C GLY A 68 -13.01 -4.14 -8.99
N MET A 69 -12.04 -3.34 -8.55
CA MET A 69 -11.79 -2.00 -9.05
C MET A 69 -10.66 -1.90 -10.08
N SER A 70 -9.93 -2.99 -10.32
CA SER A 70 -8.74 -2.97 -11.17
C SER A 70 -9.05 -2.73 -12.63
N ARG A 71 -8.13 -2.09 -13.35
CA ARG A 71 -8.25 -1.81 -14.79
C ARG A 71 -6.93 -2.08 -15.49
N GLN A 72 -6.99 -2.71 -16.65
CA GLN A 72 -5.84 -2.85 -17.54
C GLN A 72 -5.88 -1.69 -18.53
N GLU A 73 -4.82 -0.89 -18.58
CA GLU A 73 -4.76 0.31 -19.42
C GLU A 73 -3.40 0.41 -20.13
N ASP A 74 -3.41 0.18 -21.45
CA ASP A 74 -2.17 0.19 -22.24
C ASP A 74 -1.51 1.58 -22.31
N GLY A 75 -2.27 2.65 -22.06
CA GLY A 75 -1.77 4.02 -21.93
C GLY A 75 -1.26 4.40 -20.53
N GLY A 76 -1.37 3.49 -19.55
CA GLY A 76 -0.87 3.69 -18.17
C GLY A 76 -1.70 4.61 -17.27
N VAL A 77 -2.70 5.32 -17.81
CA VAL A 77 -3.56 6.24 -17.05
C VAL A 77 -5.04 5.96 -17.33
N TYR A 78 -5.79 5.69 -16.26
CA TYR A 78 -7.25 5.58 -16.28
C TYR A 78 -7.92 6.86 -15.77
N SER A 79 -8.90 7.39 -16.51
CA SER A 79 -9.73 8.53 -16.08
C SER A 79 -11.14 8.07 -15.72
N SER A 80 -11.54 8.21 -14.45
CA SER A 80 -12.89 7.82 -13.98
C SER A 80 -13.85 9.01 -13.92
N SER A 81 -15.05 8.91 -14.53
CA SER A 81 -16.07 9.98 -14.53
C SER A 81 -17.13 9.87 -13.44
N GLY A 82 -17.11 8.81 -12.61
CA GLY A 82 -18.00 8.66 -11.46
C GLY A 82 -17.49 7.58 -10.51
N LEU A 83 -17.62 7.79 -9.20
CA LEU A 83 -17.14 6.84 -8.20
C LEU A 83 -18.20 6.62 -7.11
N LYS A 84 -18.72 5.40 -7.00
CA LYS A 84 -19.31 4.89 -5.75
C LYS A 84 -18.18 4.24 -4.95
N GLN A 85 -18.00 4.71 -3.71
CA GLN A 85 -17.07 4.23 -2.66
C GLN A 85 -15.57 4.24 -3.03
N ILE A 86 -14.96 5.42 -2.99
CA ILE A 86 -13.49 5.58 -3.08
C ILE A 86 -12.86 5.29 -1.71
N PRO A 87 -11.77 4.52 -1.62
CA PRO A 87 -11.01 4.32 -0.39
C PRO A 87 -10.16 5.57 -0.07
N ILE A 88 -10.79 6.66 0.38
CA ILE A 88 -10.19 8.01 0.44
C ILE A 88 -8.81 8.03 1.09
N LYS A 89 -8.63 7.38 2.24
CA LYS A 89 -7.36 7.38 2.99
C LYS A 89 -6.21 6.61 2.31
N TRP A 90 -6.51 5.78 1.31
CA TRP A 90 -5.52 5.03 0.53
C TRP A 90 -5.26 5.64 -0.84
N THR A 91 -6.09 6.58 -1.28
CA THR A 91 -6.09 7.07 -2.66
C THR A 91 -5.17 8.29 -2.78
N ALA A 92 -4.37 8.33 -3.85
CA ALA A 92 -3.47 9.43 -4.14
C ALA A 92 -4.23 10.74 -4.46
N PRO A 93 -3.62 11.93 -4.22
CA PRO A 93 -4.27 13.22 -4.44
C PRO A 93 -4.79 13.41 -5.87
N GLU A 94 -4.00 13.05 -6.88
CA GLU A 94 -4.37 13.19 -8.29
C GLU A 94 -5.54 12.28 -8.70
N ALA A 95 -5.62 11.09 -8.09
CA ALA A 95 -6.74 10.17 -8.27
C ALA A 95 -8.01 10.69 -7.56
N LEU A 96 -7.89 11.30 -6.38
CA LEU A 96 -8.99 11.88 -5.62
C LEU A 96 -9.54 13.19 -6.21
N ASN A 97 -8.68 14.01 -6.79
CA ASN A 97 -9.03 15.34 -7.30
C ASN A 97 -9.48 15.29 -8.76
N TYR A 98 -8.82 14.45 -9.56
CA TYR A 98 -8.97 14.47 -11.01
C TYR A 98 -9.39 13.11 -11.58
N GLY A 99 -9.60 12.10 -10.73
CA GLY A 99 -9.95 10.74 -11.19
C GLY A 99 -8.85 10.08 -12.02
N ARG A 100 -7.60 10.55 -11.92
CA ARG A 100 -6.43 10.04 -12.65
C ARG A 100 -5.77 8.92 -11.86
N TYR A 101 -6.02 7.68 -12.27
CA TYR A 101 -5.41 6.49 -11.69
C TYR A 101 -4.29 5.99 -12.60
N SER A 102 -3.19 5.55 -11.99
CA SER A 102 -2.01 5.00 -12.65
C SER A 102 -1.23 4.09 -11.68
N SER A 103 -0.16 3.44 -12.14
CA SER A 103 0.72 2.67 -11.26
C SER A 103 1.32 3.54 -10.14
N GLU A 104 1.62 4.80 -10.42
CA GLU A 104 2.12 5.76 -9.42
C GLU A 104 1.07 6.08 -8.35
N SER A 105 -0.23 6.04 -8.71
CA SER A 105 -1.31 6.18 -7.72
C SER A 105 -1.43 4.94 -6.82
N ASP A 106 -1.13 3.74 -7.35
CA ASP A 106 -1.03 2.52 -6.54
C ASP A 106 0.21 2.53 -5.64
N VAL A 107 1.32 3.17 -6.06
CA VAL A 107 2.51 3.37 -5.22
C VAL A 107 2.17 4.20 -3.98
N TRP A 108 1.33 5.23 -4.11
CA TRP A 108 0.83 5.96 -2.94
C TRP A 108 0.07 5.04 -1.98
N SER A 109 -0.85 4.22 -2.51
CA SER A 109 -1.59 3.23 -1.73
C SER A 109 -0.66 2.21 -1.07
N PHE A 110 0.44 1.84 -1.73
CA PHE A 110 1.47 0.97 -1.16
C PHE A 110 2.17 1.62 0.03
N GLY A 111 2.46 2.93 -0.01
CA GLY A 111 2.96 3.66 1.15
C GLY A 111 2.01 3.58 2.35
N ILE A 112 0.68 3.66 2.11
CA ILE A 112 -0.33 3.48 3.15
C ILE A 112 -0.35 2.04 3.66
N LEU A 113 -0.24 1.04 2.78
CA LEU A 113 -0.12 -0.38 3.16
C LEU A 113 1.12 -0.64 4.02
N LEU A 114 2.27 -0.02 3.70
CA LEU A 114 3.45 -0.07 4.57
C LEU A 114 3.10 0.50 5.95
N TRP A 115 2.46 1.67 6.01
CA TRP A 115 2.07 2.27 7.29
C TRP A 115 1.13 1.36 8.09
N GLU A 116 0.13 0.74 7.46
CA GLU A 116 -0.74 -0.26 8.09
C GLU A 116 0.07 -1.46 8.62
N THR A 117 1.03 -1.94 7.83
CA THR A 117 1.88 -3.09 8.18
C THR A 117 2.70 -2.80 9.43
N PHE A 118 3.42 -1.69 9.45
CA PHE A 118 4.33 -1.34 10.55
C PHE A 118 3.63 -0.71 11.75
N SER A 119 2.37 -0.30 11.62
CA SER A 119 1.51 0.06 12.75
C SER A 119 0.68 -1.12 13.28
N LEU A 120 0.86 -2.32 12.74
CA LEU A 120 0.13 -3.53 13.14
C LEU A 120 -1.40 -3.41 12.94
N GLY A 121 -1.80 -2.78 11.83
CA GLY A 121 -3.20 -2.69 11.40
C GLY A 121 -3.99 -1.54 12.02
N VAL A 122 -3.32 -0.48 12.49
CA VAL A 122 -4.00 0.76 12.90
C VAL A 122 -4.65 1.41 11.67
N CYS A 123 -5.80 2.04 11.86
CA CYS A 123 -6.46 2.78 10.80
C CYS A 123 -5.62 3.99 10.37
N PRO A 124 -5.29 4.16 9.08
CA PRO A 124 -4.54 5.33 8.60
C PRO A 124 -5.20 6.65 8.98
N TYR A 125 -4.38 7.68 9.18
CA TYR A 125 -4.79 9.01 9.65
C TYR A 125 -5.65 8.91 10.92
N PRO A 126 -5.07 8.41 12.03
CA PRO A 126 -5.81 8.18 13.27
C PRO A 126 -6.40 9.50 13.79
N GLY A 127 -7.66 9.45 14.22
CA GLY A 127 -8.41 10.63 14.68
C GLY A 127 -8.93 11.55 13.57
N MET A 128 -8.64 11.29 12.29
CA MET A 128 -9.14 12.08 11.16
C MET A 128 -10.27 11.36 10.42
N THR A 129 -11.31 12.12 10.06
CA THR A 129 -12.31 11.69 9.07
C THR A 129 -11.69 11.63 7.67
N ASN A 130 -12.40 11.04 6.70
CA ASN A 130 -11.94 11.00 5.32
C ASN A 130 -11.73 12.41 4.73
N GLN A 131 -12.63 13.36 5.05
CA GLN A 131 -12.52 14.74 4.60
C GLN A 131 -11.29 15.42 5.20
N GLN A 132 -11.08 15.28 6.52
CA GLN A 132 -9.93 15.86 7.21
C GLN A 132 -8.61 15.30 6.68
N ALA A 133 -8.53 13.98 6.48
CA ALA A 133 -7.34 13.34 5.92
C ALA A 133 -7.01 13.89 4.52
N ARG A 134 -8.01 14.03 3.65
CA ARG A 134 -7.85 14.64 2.32
C ARG A 134 -7.31 16.07 2.41
N GLU A 135 -7.95 16.92 3.22
CA GLU A 135 -7.54 18.33 3.38
C GLU A 135 -6.12 18.47 3.92
N GLN A 136 -5.72 17.62 4.88
CA GLN A 136 -4.37 17.64 5.45
C GLN A 136 -3.32 17.21 4.41
N VAL A 137 -3.60 16.16 3.64
CA VAL A 137 -2.71 15.69 2.57
C VAL A 137 -2.45 16.78 1.53
N GLU A 138 -3.49 17.54 1.14
CA GLU A 138 -3.36 18.69 0.23
C GLU A 138 -2.51 19.83 0.83
N ARG A 139 -2.53 20.00 2.16
CA ARG A 139 -1.67 20.95 2.86
C ARG A 139 -0.23 20.46 3.06
N GLY A 140 0.11 19.30 2.50
CA GLY A 140 1.45 18.72 2.57
C GLY A 140 1.68 17.81 3.78
N TYR A 141 0.67 17.56 4.61
CA TYR A 141 0.80 16.62 5.73
C TYR A 141 1.05 15.19 5.22
N ARG A 142 1.92 14.47 5.93
CA ARG A 142 2.13 13.01 5.79
C ARG A 142 2.12 12.38 7.19
N MET A 143 1.69 11.12 7.27
CA MET A 143 1.64 10.42 8.55
C MET A 143 3.04 10.27 9.15
N SER A 144 3.15 10.41 10.48
CA SER A 144 4.37 10.11 11.20
C SER A 144 4.70 8.62 11.14
N ALA A 145 5.97 8.28 11.31
CA ALA A 145 6.42 6.89 11.42
C ALA A 145 5.63 6.15 12.52
N PRO A 146 5.18 4.90 12.28
CA PRO A 146 4.66 4.04 13.33
C PRO A 146 5.71 3.80 14.43
N GLN A 147 5.27 3.48 15.64
CA GLN A 147 6.17 3.15 16.73
C GLN A 147 7.04 1.94 16.36
N HIS A 148 8.35 2.02 16.61
CA HIS A 148 9.33 0.98 16.27
C HIS A 148 9.48 0.67 14.77
N CYS A 149 8.95 1.52 13.87
CA CYS A 149 9.19 1.41 12.44
C CYS A 149 10.67 1.66 12.12
N PRO A 150 11.35 0.79 11.35
CA PRO A 150 12.70 1.07 10.87
C PRO A 150 12.78 2.33 10.01
N GLU A 151 13.84 3.11 10.15
CA GLU A 151 14.01 4.39 9.43
C GLU A 151 14.01 4.20 7.90
N ASP A 152 14.66 3.15 7.40
CA ASP A 152 14.67 2.81 5.97
C ASP A 152 13.24 2.59 5.44
N ILE A 153 12.38 1.95 6.24
CA ILE A 153 10.99 1.68 5.86
C ILE A 153 10.18 2.97 5.83
N PHE A 154 10.36 3.84 6.83
CA PHE A 154 9.68 5.14 6.84
C PHE A 154 10.15 6.04 5.68
N THR A 155 11.43 5.96 5.32
CA THR A 155 11.97 6.65 4.13
C THR A 155 11.26 6.20 2.86
N LEU A 156 11.06 4.89 2.68
CA LEU A 156 10.28 4.36 1.55
C LEU A 156 8.81 4.85 1.57
N MET A 157 8.16 4.90 2.74
CA MET A 157 6.80 5.45 2.86
C MET A 157 6.74 6.90 2.38
N MET A 158 7.70 7.73 2.81
CA MET A 158 7.77 9.13 2.41
C MET A 158 7.99 9.31 0.91
N GLN A 159 8.83 8.49 0.28
CA GLN A 159 9.02 8.48 -1.17
C GLN A 159 7.75 8.07 -1.91
N CYS A 160 7.01 7.08 -1.41
CA CYS A 160 5.71 6.68 -1.98
C CYS A 160 4.67 7.81 -1.91
N TRP A 161 4.79 8.71 -0.93
CA TRP A 161 3.87 9.81 -0.71
C TRP A 161 4.36 11.15 -1.27
N ASP A 162 5.29 11.16 -2.23
CA ASP A 162 5.56 12.38 -2.99
C ASP A 162 4.26 12.86 -3.65
N TYR A 163 4.00 14.17 -3.55
CA TYR A 163 2.81 14.77 -4.12
C TYR A 163 2.78 14.62 -5.65
N LYS A 164 3.94 14.74 -6.30
CA LYS A 164 4.10 14.57 -7.74
C LYS A 164 4.20 13.07 -8.07
N PRO A 165 3.27 12.50 -8.86
CA PRO A 165 3.29 11.09 -9.22
C PRO A 165 4.62 10.64 -9.84
N GLU A 166 5.22 11.47 -10.69
CA GLU A 166 6.46 11.20 -11.42
C GLU A 166 7.71 11.08 -10.52
N ASN A 167 7.64 11.57 -9.29
CA ASN A 167 8.73 11.46 -8.30
C ASN A 167 8.65 10.17 -7.47
N ARG A 168 7.53 9.43 -7.56
CA ARG A 168 7.33 8.21 -6.77
C ARG A 168 8.14 7.06 -7.38
N PRO A 169 8.71 6.18 -6.54
CA PRO A 169 9.48 5.04 -7.03
C PRO A 169 8.58 4.03 -7.74
N LYS A 170 9.14 3.30 -8.70
CA LYS A 170 8.45 2.17 -9.34
C LYS A 170 8.40 0.96 -8.40
N PHE A 171 7.44 0.06 -8.61
CA PHE A 171 7.33 -1.13 -7.76
C PHE A 171 8.56 -2.04 -7.82
N ILE A 172 9.24 -2.11 -8.97
CA ILE A 172 10.49 -2.85 -9.11
C ILE A 172 11.63 -2.27 -8.25
N GLU A 173 11.63 -0.96 -8.00
CA GLU A 173 12.62 -0.29 -7.13
C GLU A 173 12.29 -0.56 -5.67
N LEU A 174 11.01 -0.41 -5.29
CA LEU A 174 10.51 -0.76 -3.96
C LEU A 174 10.82 -2.21 -3.58
N GLN A 175 10.65 -3.15 -4.52
CA GLN A 175 11.00 -4.56 -4.32
C GLN A 175 12.50 -4.76 -4.02
N LYS A 176 13.38 -4.06 -4.74
CA LYS A 176 14.84 -4.12 -4.53
C LYS A 176 15.24 -3.55 -3.17
N GLU A 177 14.68 -2.41 -2.79
CA GLU A 177 14.94 -1.77 -1.50
C GLU A 177 14.47 -2.67 -0.34
N LEU A 178 13.24 -3.18 -0.40
CA LEU A 178 12.72 -4.11 0.62
C LEU A 178 13.51 -5.40 0.71
N THR A 179 14.02 -5.91 -0.42
CA THR A 179 14.93 -7.07 -0.44
C THR A 179 16.24 -6.76 0.31
N SER A 180 16.80 -5.57 0.11
CA SER A 180 18.02 -5.12 0.79
C SER A 180 17.78 -4.91 2.28
N ILE A 181 16.68 -4.28 2.67
CA ILE A 181 16.29 -4.08 4.07
C ILE A 181 16.09 -5.43 4.77
N LYS A 182 15.41 -6.40 4.13
CA LYS A 182 15.17 -7.74 4.70
C LYS A 182 16.48 -8.45 5.07
N LYS A 183 17.55 -8.26 4.30
CA LYS A 183 18.88 -8.83 4.58
C LYS A 183 19.52 -8.23 5.84
N LYS A 184 19.13 -7.04 6.29
CA LYS A 184 19.62 -6.46 7.55
C LYS A 184 19.08 -7.17 8.79
N PHE A 185 18.00 -7.92 8.66
CA PHE A 185 17.40 -8.74 9.72
C PHE A 185 17.89 -10.20 9.68
N SER A 186 18.98 -10.49 8.97
CA SER A 186 19.55 -11.83 8.82
C SER A 186 20.01 -12.38 10.16
#